data_AF-A0A495PXT3-F1
#
_entry.id   AF-A0A495PXT3-F1
#
_cell.length_a   1.000
_cell.length_b   1.000
_cell.length_c   1.000
_cell.angle_alpha   90.00
_cell.angle_beta   90.00
_cell.angle_gamma   90.00
#
_symmetry.space_group_name_H-M   'P 1'
#
loop_
_entity.id
_entity.type
_entity.pdbx_description
1 polymer ?
#
loop_
_entity_poly.entity_id
_entity_poly.type
_entity_poly.pdbx_seq_one_letter_code
_entity_poly.pdbx_strand_id
1 'polypeptide(L)' 'MNFITILNSPQSFKIGIIKNLFDMENIQYRVLDEFTSNAAGVAGLGINGVRIQVIEEDLTRAKKLLEDVEFD' A
#
# COMPACT_ATOMS: atom_id res chain seq x y z
N MET A 1 -3.21 -17.43 -6.94
CA MET A 1 -3.39 -16.29 -6.01
C MET A 1 -3.37 -15.01 -6.81
N ASN A 2 -4.52 -14.34 -6.90
CA ASN A 2 -4.64 -13.05 -7.56
C ASN A 2 -4.38 -11.93 -6.55
N PHE A 3 -3.51 -10.99 -6.92
CA PHE A 3 -3.26 -9.79 -6.14
C PHE A 3 -4.02 -8.63 -6.77
N ILE A 4 -4.79 -7.93 -5.95
CA ILE A 4 -5.62 -6.80 -6.37
C ILE A 4 -5.04 -5.54 -5.76
N THR A 5 -4.77 -4.54 -6.60
CA THR A 5 -4.34 -3.21 -6.14
C THR A 5 -5.49 -2.53 -5.41
N ILE A 6 -5.25 -2.15 -4.16
CA ILE A 6 -6.24 -1.48 -3.31
C ILE A 6 -5.87 -0.03 -3.00
N LEU A 7 -4.58 0.31 -3.10
CA LEU A 7 -4.08 1.65 -2.85
C LEU A 7 -3.00 1.97 -3.86
N ASN A 8 -3.06 3.19 -4.41
CA ASN A 8 -1.96 3.80 -5.13
C ASN A 8 -1.72 5.19 -4.52
N SER A 9 -0.55 5.42 -3.95
CA SER A 9 -0.21 6.72 -3.40
C SER A 9 1.27 7.06 -3.59
N PRO A 10 1.61 8.27 -4.04
CA PRO A 10 3.00 8.74 -4.03
C PRO A 10 3.48 9.11 -2.63
N GLN A 11 2.60 9.17 -1.63
CA GLN A 11 2.95 9.58 -0.28
C GLN A 11 3.49 8.40 0.53
N SER A 12 4.82 8.36 0.70
CA SER A 12 5.53 7.29 1.42
C SER A 12 5.01 7.07 2.85
N PHE A 13 4.56 8.14 3.52
CA PHE A 13 4.02 8.06 4.88
C PHE A 13 2.68 7.30 4.94
N LYS A 14 1.75 7.56 4.01
CA LYS A 14 0.47 6.83 3.92
C LYS A 14 0.70 5.34 3.68
N ILE A 15 1.66 5.02 2.81
CA ILE A 15 2.07 3.62 2.56
C ILE A 15 2.59 2.96 3.84
N GLY A 16 3.45 3.66 4.60
CA GLY A 16 3.99 3.15 5.86
C GLY A 16 2.92 2.82 6.90
N ILE A 17 1.89 3.67 7.02
CA ILE A 17 0.74 3.43 7.91
C ILE A 17 -0.01 2.17 7.49
N ILE A 18 -0.37 2.05 6.20
CA ILE A 18 -1.14 0.91 5.71
C ILE A 18 -0.36 -0.40 5.83
N LYS A 19 0.95 -0.40 5.57
CA LYS A 19 1.81 -1.57 5.80
C LYS A 19 1.73 -2.03 7.25
N ASN A 20 1.89 -1.11 8.20
CA ASN A 20 1.83 -1.43 9.63
C ASN A 20 0.46 -2.00 10.01
N LEU A 21 -0.62 -1.39 9.53
CA LEU A 21 -1.98 -1.84 9.78
C LEU A 21 -2.22 -3.26 9.26
N PHE A 22 -1.76 -3.56 8.04
CA PHE A 22 -1.89 -4.90 7.47
C PHE A 22 -1.01 -5.93 8.17
N ASP A 23 0.18 -5.55 8.62
CA ASP A 23 1.03 -6.41 9.45
C ASP A 23 0.36 -6.74 10.80
N MET A 24 -0.30 -5.75 11.43
CA MET A 24 -1.06 -5.95 12.67
C MET A 24 -2.26 -6.87 12.49
N GLU A 25 -3.00 -6.72 11.39
CA GLU A 25 -4.21 -7.51 11.08
C GLU A 25 -3.90 -8.85 10.37
N ASN A 26 -2.62 -9.17 10.18
CA ASN A 26 -2.13 -10.37 9.50
C ASN A 26 -2.62 -10.53 8.06
N ILE A 27 -2.78 -9.42 7.35
CA ILE A 27 -3.24 -9.38 5.95
C ILE A 27 -2.06 -9.59 5.01
N GLN A 28 -2.21 -10.48 4.04
CA GLN A 28 -1.17 -10.72 3.03
C GLN A 28 -1.17 -9.59 1.99
N TYR A 29 -0.12 -8.77 1.98
CA TYR A 29 0.03 -7.68 1.02
C TYR A 29 1.35 -7.72 0.25
N ARG A 30 1.36 -7.03 -0.90
CA ARG A 30 2.54 -6.77 -1.73
C ARG A 30 2.63 -5.28 -2.00
N VAL A 31 3.85 -4.76 -1.93
CA VAL A 31 4.13 -3.38 -2.30
C VAL A 31 4.94 -3.40 -3.60
N LEU A 32 4.42 -2.73 -4.62
CA LEU A 32 5.10 -2.52 -5.89
C LEU A 32 5.67 -1.10 -5.92
N ASP A 33 6.78 -0.94 -6.64
CA ASP A 33 7.45 0.35 -6.88
C ASP A 33 8.15 0.98 -5.63
N GLU A 34 8.22 0.28 -4.49
CA GLU A 34 8.91 0.76 -3.26
C GLU A 34 10.45 0.87 -3.42
N PHE A 35 11.07 -0.07 -4.15
CA PHE A 35 12.53 -0.12 -4.31
C PHE A 35 13.08 0.98 -5.22
N THR A 36 12.31 1.38 -6.24
CA THR A 36 12.68 2.48 -7.14
C THR A 36 12.64 3.83 -6.40
N SER A 37 11.75 3.95 -5.42
CA SER A 37 11.57 5.17 -4.62
C SER A 37 12.67 5.36 -3.57
N ASN A 38 13.10 4.29 -2.89
CA ASN A 38 14.17 4.34 -1.89
C ASN A 38 15.56 4.58 -2.50
N ALA A 39 15.84 4.07 -3.70
CA ALA A 39 17.13 4.26 -4.37
C ALA A 39 17.32 5.68 -4.95
N ALA A 40 16.24 6.43 -5.14
CA ALA A 40 16.23 7.66 -5.92
C ALA A 40 15.92 8.92 -5.11
N GLY A 41 16.08 8.87 -3.77
CA GLY A 41 16.07 10.01 -2.84
C GLY A 41 15.31 11.25 -3.33
N VAL A 42 14.02 11.36 -3.00
CA VAL A 42 13.12 12.50 -3.33
C VAL A 42 12.87 12.72 -4.84
N ALA A 43 13.73 12.26 -5.75
CA ALA A 43 13.64 12.47 -7.21
C ALA A 43 13.05 11.28 -7.99
N GLY A 44 12.99 10.07 -7.41
CA GLY A 44 12.35 8.90 -8.01
C GLY A 44 10.97 8.54 -7.44
N LEU A 45 10.26 9.55 -6.93
CA LEU A 45 8.79 9.49 -6.92
C LEU A 45 8.34 9.58 -8.38
N GLY A 46 8.53 8.49 -9.12
CA GLY A 46 7.88 8.33 -10.41
C GLY A 46 6.42 8.72 -10.24
N ILE A 47 5.92 9.51 -11.19
CA ILE A 47 4.58 10.11 -11.26
C ILE A 47 3.45 9.12 -10.88
N ASN A 48 3.73 7.83 -10.92
CA ASN A 48 2.83 6.71 -10.68
C ASN A 48 2.64 6.28 -9.22
N GLY A 49 3.45 6.77 -8.27
CA GLY A 49 3.31 6.43 -6.84
C GLY A 49 3.61 4.98 -6.48
N VAL A 50 3.50 4.65 -5.19
CA VAL A 50 3.70 3.30 -4.64
C VAL A 50 2.34 2.59 -4.60
N ARG A 51 2.32 1.34 -5.03
CA ARG A 51 1.08 0.55 -5.11
C ARG A 51 1.07 -0.57 -4.08
N ILE A 52 0.00 -0.64 -3.31
CA ILE A 52 -0.26 -1.75 -2.38
C ILE A 52 -1.32 -2.67 -2.99
N GLN A 53 -0.99 -3.95 -3.04
CA GLN A 53 -1.87 -5.01 -3.49
C GLN A 53 -2.11 -6.01 -2.36
N VAL A 54 -3.30 -6.57 -2.27
CA VAL A 54 -3.64 -7.66 -1.34
C VAL A 54 -4.14 -8.86 -2.12
N ILE A 55 -4.12 -10.03 -1.50
CA ILE A 55 -4.80 -11.18 -2.09
C ILE A 55 -6.31 -10.93 -2.17
N GLU A 56 -6.97 -11.47 -3.19
CA GLU A 56 -8.41 -11.31 -3.40
C GLU A 56 -9.25 -11.74 -2.18
N GLU A 57 -8.78 -12.75 -1.44
CA GLU A 57 -9.42 -13.25 -0.21
C GLU A 57 -9.45 -12.20 0.91
N ASP A 58 -8.42 -11.36 1.00
CA ASP A 58 -8.30 -10.30 2.00
C ASP A 58 -8.87 -8.95 1.52
N LEU A 59 -9.35 -8.87 0.28
CA LEU A 59 -9.80 -7.63 -0.35
C LEU A 59 -10.85 -6.90 0.51
N THR A 60 -11.86 -7.62 0.98
CA THR A 60 -12.96 -7.01 1.75
C THR A 60 -12.47 -6.47 3.10
N ARG A 61 -11.56 -7.19 3.76
CA ARG A 61 -10.96 -6.74 5.03
C ARG A 61 -10.06 -5.54 4.83
N ALA A 62 -9.18 -5.61 3.84
CA ALA A 62 -8.26 -4.54 3.51
C ALA A 62 -8.99 -3.24 3.12
N LYS A 63 -10.10 -3.34 2.37
CA LYS A 63 -10.95 -2.18 2.04
C LYS A 63 -11.59 -1.56 3.28
N LYS A 64 -12.15 -2.39 4.17
CA LYS A 64 -12.76 -1.89 5.41
C LYS A 64 -11.74 -1.15 6.28
N LEU A 65 -10.53 -1.70 6.41
CA LEU A 65 -9.44 -1.06 7.12
C LEU A 65 -9.00 0.26 6.48
N LEU A 66 -9.01 0.35 5.14
CA LEU A 66 -8.71 1.61 4.44
C LEU A 66 -9.78 2.68 4.68
N GLU A 67 -11.05 2.29 4.79
CA GLU A 67 -12.16 3.20 5.13
C GLU A 67 -12.06 3.71 6.57
N ASP A 68 -11.67 2.86 7.52
CA ASP A 68 -11.46 3.25 8.93
C ASP A 68 -10.28 4.22 9.11
N VAL A 69 -9.32 4.20 8.19
CA VAL A 69 -8.10 5.02 8.25
C VAL A 69 -8.28 6.31 7.44
N GLU A 70 -9.48 6.92 7.43
CA GLU A 70 -9.75 8.20 6.76
C GLU A 70 -8.55 9.16 6.88
N PHE A 71 -7.81 9.30 5.78
CA PHE A 71 -6.65 10.16 5.69
C PHE A 71 -7.13 11.58 5.40
N ASP A 72 -7.70 12.24 6.41
CA ASP A 72 -8.07 13.66 6.38
C ASP A 72 -6.83 14.56 6.22
#